data_AF-A0A853DPT3-F1
#
_entry.id   AF-A0A853DPT3-F1
#
_cell.length_a   1.000
_cell.length_b   1.000
_cell.length_c   1.000
_cell.angle_alpha   90.00
_cell.angle_beta   90.00
_cell.angle_gamma   90.00
#
_symmetry.space_group_name_H-M   'P 1'
#
loop_
_entity.id
_entity.type
_entity.pdbx_description
1 polymer ?
#
loop_
_entity_poly.entity_id
_entity_poly.type
_entity_poly.pdbx_seq_one_letter_code
_entity_poly.pdbx_strand_id
1 'polypeptide(L)'
;MIEAARAVFAEQGPQASMEAIATRAGLGVGTIYRRFAGKDALLDAIAQTFVEEMDEAAEAAVADPDPAHGLERFLDFVGAFNAEKRRYAGALIDRVASDEVSARTADRIRQLTQAAVDAKALAPDVTAHDIKALIIALRGVVATAPDGDDTTWRRFIRIHLTGLQDSA
;
A
#
# COMPACT_ATOMS: atom_id res chain seq x y z
N MET A 1 15.11 -12.38 -3.18
CA MET A 1 15.92 -11.17 -3.49
C MET A 1 15.10 -9.91 -3.28
N ILE A 2 13.91 -9.77 -3.92
CA ILE A 2 12.99 -8.65 -3.71
C ILE A 2 12.62 -8.48 -2.24
N GLU A 3 12.18 -9.54 -1.56
CA GLU A 3 11.88 -9.49 -0.11
C GLU A 3 13.07 -9.06 0.75
N ALA A 4 14.27 -9.56 0.46
CA ALA A 4 15.48 -9.15 1.15
C ALA A 4 15.79 -7.66 0.92
N ALA A 5 15.57 -7.17 -0.30
CA ALA A 5 15.75 -5.76 -0.64
C ALA A 5 14.72 -4.87 0.07
N ARG A 6 13.43 -5.25 0.05
CA ARG A 6 12.34 -4.57 0.78
C ARG A 6 12.68 -4.45 2.26
N ALA A 7 13.10 -5.54 2.90
CA ALA A 7 13.47 -5.53 4.32
C ALA A 7 14.66 -4.60 4.60
N VAL A 8 15.72 -4.65 3.77
CA VAL A 8 16.87 -3.78 3.95
C VAL A 8 16.51 -2.30 3.70
N PHE A 9 15.69 -1.99 2.70
CA PHE A 9 15.21 -0.62 2.47
C PHE A 9 14.27 -0.13 3.56
N ALA A 10 13.43 -1.00 4.14
CA ALA A 10 12.61 -0.67 5.30
C ALA A 10 13.47 -0.34 6.52
N GLU A 11 14.62 -1.01 6.70
CA GLU A 11 15.54 -0.79 7.81
C GLU A 11 16.48 0.41 7.61
N GLN A 12 16.99 0.63 6.40
CA GLN A 12 18.09 1.55 6.13
C GLN A 12 17.70 2.72 5.20
N GLY A 13 16.46 2.73 4.70
CA GLY A 13 15.99 3.70 3.72
C GLY A 13 16.65 3.55 2.35
N PRO A 14 16.44 4.53 1.44
CA PRO A 14 16.91 4.49 0.07
C PRO A 14 18.43 4.65 -0.06
N GLN A 15 19.20 4.63 1.03
CA GLN A 15 20.67 4.64 1.00
C GLN A 15 21.31 3.25 1.17
N ALA A 16 20.50 2.21 1.42
CA ALA A 16 21.01 0.84 1.55
C ALA A 16 21.88 0.39 0.36
N SER A 17 22.95 -0.34 0.64
CA SER A 17 23.88 -0.82 -0.38
C SER A 17 23.43 -2.15 -1.00
N MET A 18 23.92 -2.44 -2.22
CA MET A 18 23.65 -3.71 -2.90
C MET A 18 24.29 -4.89 -2.15
N GLU A 19 25.41 -4.67 -1.45
CA GLU A 19 26.09 -5.64 -0.60
C GLU A 19 25.26 -6.01 0.64
N ALA A 20 24.63 -5.02 1.28
CA ALA A 20 23.74 -5.27 2.41
C ALA A 20 22.54 -6.14 1.99
N ILE A 21 21.97 -5.87 0.82
CA ILE A 21 20.89 -6.66 0.22
C ILE A 21 21.37 -8.07 -0.12
N ALA A 22 22.56 -8.21 -0.72
CA ALA A 22 23.16 -9.51 -1.05
C ALA A 22 23.38 -10.35 0.20
N THR A 23 23.93 -9.74 1.25
CA THR A 23 24.13 -10.37 2.56
C THR A 23 22.80 -10.84 3.15
N ARG A 24 21.77 -9.97 3.17
CA ARG A 24 20.44 -10.34 3.65
C ARG A 24 19.81 -11.48 2.84
N ALA A 25 20.02 -11.50 1.54
CA ALA A 25 19.49 -12.53 0.66
C ALA A 25 20.26 -13.87 0.73
N GLY A 26 21.40 -13.93 1.43
CA GLY A 26 22.30 -15.09 1.41
C GLY A 26 22.93 -15.33 0.03
N LEU A 27 23.08 -14.27 -0.78
CA LEU A 27 23.58 -14.34 -2.15
C LEU A 27 24.91 -13.60 -2.27
N GLY A 28 25.76 -14.05 -3.20
CA GLY A 28 26.93 -13.27 -3.60
C GLY A 28 26.51 -11.99 -4.34
N VAL A 29 27.21 -10.88 -4.09
CA VAL A 29 26.89 -9.57 -4.70
C VAL A 29 26.84 -9.61 -6.24
N GLY A 30 27.71 -10.41 -6.87
CA GLY A 30 27.69 -10.61 -8.33
C GLY A 30 26.42 -11.28 -8.85
N THR A 31 25.71 -12.08 -8.05
CA THR A 31 24.41 -12.65 -8.42
C THR A 31 23.32 -11.59 -8.44
N ILE A 32 23.35 -10.63 -7.51
CA ILE A 32 22.42 -9.51 -7.54
C ILE A 32 22.69 -8.63 -8.77
N TYR A 33 23.93 -8.24 -9.02
CA TYR A 33 24.27 -7.39 -10.17
C TYR A 33 23.96 -8.04 -11.53
N ARG A 34 24.01 -9.38 -11.63
CA ARG A 34 23.56 -10.10 -12.82
C ARG A 34 22.05 -10.01 -13.06
N ARG A 35 21.26 -9.91 -11.99
CA ARG A 35 19.79 -9.83 -12.07
C ARG A 35 19.30 -8.39 -12.22
N PHE A 36 19.93 -7.47 -11.51
CA PHE A 36 19.59 -6.05 -11.49
C PHE A 36 20.84 -5.23 -11.76
N ALA A 37 20.81 -4.44 -12.83
CA ALA A 37 21.92 -3.58 -13.26
C ALA A 37 22.07 -2.34 -12.35
N GLY A 38 22.10 -2.56 -11.04
CA GLY A 38 22.12 -1.52 -10.02
C GLY A 38 20.82 -1.39 -9.24
N LYS A 39 20.83 -0.40 -8.37
CA LYS A 39 19.79 -0.15 -7.38
C LYS A 39 18.48 0.34 -7.99
N ASP A 40 18.55 1.16 -9.03
CA ASP A 40 17.35 1.67 -9.71
C ASP A 40 16.55 0.54 -10.34
N ALA A 41 17.20 -0.37 -11.08
CA ALA A 41 16.55 -1.54 -11.65
C ALA A 41 15.91 -2.46 -10.59
N LEU A 42 16.50 -2.51 -9.39
CA LEU A 42 15.92 -3.24 -8.27
C LEU A 42 14.70 -2.50 -7.67
N LEU A 43 14.76 -1.18 -7.55
CA LEU A 43 13.63 -0.35 -7.11
C LEU A 43 12.46 -0.40 -8.11
N ASP A 44 12.74 -0.44 -9.42
CA ASP A 44 11.73 -0.60 -10.46
C ASP A 44 11.01 -1.95 -10.32
N ALA A 45 11.77 -3.02 -10.08
CA ALA A 45 11.19 -4.34 -9.86
C ALA A 45 10.36 -4.40 -8.56
N ILE A 46 10.81 -3.75 -7.47
CA ILE A 46 10.03 -3.63 -6.24
C ILE A 46 8.74 -2.83 -6.51
N ALA A 47 8.82 -1.72 -7.23
CA ALA A 47 7.66 -0.90 -7.58
C ALA A 47 6.62 -1.69 -8.39
N GLN A 48 7.07 -2.52 -9.33
CA GLN A 48 6.20 -3.40 -10.10
C GLN A 48 5.48 -4.42 -9.19
N THR A 49 6.22 -5.10 -8.32
CA THR A 49 5.62 -6.02 -7.32
C THR A 49 4.61 -5.30 -6.44
N PHE A 50 4.90 -4.07 -6.04
CA PHE A 50 4.00 -3.23 -5.25
C PHE A 50 2.72 -2.84 -5.96
N VAL A 51 2.77 -2.60 -7.26
CA VAL A 51 1.57 -2.38 -8.07
C VAL A 51 0.73 -3.66 -8.12
N GLU A 52 1.36 -4.80 -8.38
CA GLU A 52 0.70 -6.12 -8.44
C GLU A 52 0.02 -6.48 -7.11
N GLU A 53 0.73 -6.35 -5.98
CA GLU A 53 0.19 -6.63 -4.65
C GLU A 53 -1.01 -5.73 -4.29
N MET A 54 -0.98 -4.46 -4.72
CA MET A 54 -2.11 -3.53 -4.51
C MET A 54 -3.34 -3.92 -5.33
N ASP A 55 -3.13 -4.39 -6.56
CA ASP A 55 -4.22 -4.87 -7.41
C ASP A 55 -4.84 -6.15 -6.84
N GLU A 56 -4.02 -7.12 -6.45
CA GLU A 56 -4.46 -8.37 -5.84
C GLU A 56 -5.26 -8.10 -4.56
N ALA A 57 -4.78 -7.18 -3.71
CA ALA A 57 -5.50 -6.78 -2.50
C ALA A 57 -6.85 -6.11 -2.82
N ALA A 58 -6.90 -5.26 -3.84
CA ALA A 58 -8.14 -4.61 -4.27
C ALA A 58 -9.14 -5.62 -4.86
N GLU A 59 -8.67 -6.58 -5.66
CA GLU A 59 -9.50 -7.63 -6.24
C GLU A 59 -10.05 -8.57 -5.16
N ALA A 60 -9.21 -9.00 -4.22
CA ALA A 60 -9.63 -9.82 -3.09
C ALA A 60 -10.63 -9.10 -2.17
N ALA A 61 -10.52 -7.78 -2.05
CA ALA A 61 -11.48 -6.97 -1.30
C ALA A 61 -12.83 -6.86 -2.02
N VAL A 62 -12.83 -6.67 -3.35
CA VAL A 62 -14.07 -6.62 -4.15
C VAL A 62 -14.78 -7.97 -4.16
N ALA A 63 -14.03 -9.07 -4.15
CA ALA A 63 -14.57 -10.42 -4.12
C ALA A 63 -15.05 -10.88 -2.73
N ASP A 64 -14.90 -10.07 -1.67
CA ASP A 64 -15.36 -10.47 -0.35
C ASP A 64 -16.90 -10.54 -0.30
N PRO A 65 -17.48 -11.62 0.27
CA PRO A 65 -18.93 -11.74 0.41
C PRO A 65 -19.54 -10.70 1.37
N ASP A 66 -18.73 -10.10 2.25
CA ASP A 66 -19.10 -8.96 3.10
C ASP A 66 -18.38 -7.70 2.61
N PRO A 67 -19.08 -6.79 1.89
CA PRO A 67 -18.48 -5.57 1.35
C PRO A 67 -17.85 -4.65 2.40
N ALA A 68 -18.39 -4.62 3.63
CA ALA A 68 -17.85 -3.81 4.71
C ALA A 68 -16.46 -4.33 5.12
N HIS A 69 -16.39 -5.64 5.30
CA HIS A 69 -15.15 -6.35 5.63
C HIS A 69 -14.13 -6.27 4.48
N GLY A 70 -14.57 -6.38 3.22
CA GLY A 70 -13.72 -6.18 2.05
C GLY A 70 -13.04 -4.81 2.04
N LEU A 71 -13.82 -3.74 2.26
CA LEU A 71 -13.29 -2.37 2.35
C LEU A 71 -12.33 -2.19 3.53
N GLU A 72 -12.67 -2.70 4.72
CA GLU A 72 -11.82 -2.63 5.90
C GLU A 72 -10.47 -3.32 5.65
N ARG A 73 -10.47 -4.53 5.09
CA ARG A 73 -9.24 -5.26 4.73
C ARG A 73 -8.41 -4.53 3.70
N PHE A 74 -9.04 -3.92 2.70
CA PHE A 74 -8.31 -3.13 1.70
C PHE A 74 -7.60 -1.95 2.35
N LEU A 75 -8.28 -1.22 3.24
CA LEU A 75 -7.67 -0.08 3.94
C LEU A 75 -6.58 -0.52 4.92
N ASP A 76 -6.73 -1.65 5.62
CA ASP A 76 -5.68 -2.21 6.46
C ASP A 76 -4.45 -2.62 5.63
N PHE A 77 -4.66 -3.28 4.49
CA PHE A 77 -3.59 -3.60 3.54
C PHE A 77 -2.87 -2.32 3.09
N VAL A 78 -3.61 -1.30 2.64
CA VAL A 78 -3.02 -0.02 2.23
C VAL A 78 -2.20 0.60 3.37
N GLY A 79 -2.67 0.56 4.60
CA GLY A 79 -1.96 1.06 5.77
C GLY A 79 -0.65 0.33 6.02
N ALA A 80 -0.69 -1.01 6.12
CA ALA A 80 0.47 -1.87 6.31
C ALA A 80 1.49 -1.71 5.17
N PHE A 81 1.00 -1.67 3.93
CA PHE A 81 1.79 -1.46 2.73
C PHE A 81 2.47 -0.08 2.71
N ASN A 82 1.87 0.95 3.29
CA ASN A 82 2.54 2.25 3.49
C ASN A 82 3.54 2.24 4.64
N ALA A 83 3.27 1.50 5.71
CA ALA A 83 4.16 1.39 6.85
C ALA A 83 5.47 0.69 6.46
N GLU A 84 5.38 -0.39 5.68
CA GLU A 84 6.53 -1.14 5.19
C GLU A 84 7.51 -0.26 4.41
N LYS A 85 6.99 0.53 3.46
CA LYS A 85 7.83 1.36 2.59
C LYS A 85 8.09 2.75 3.11
N ARG A 86 7.66 3.11 4.32
CA ARG A 86 7.74 4.47 4.89
C ARG A 86 9.10 5.13 4.64
N ARG A 87 10.19 4.40 4.93
CA ARG A 87 11.56 4.93 4.86
C ARG A 87 12.09 5.14 3.44
N TYR A 88 11.45 4.56 2.42
CA TYR A 88 11.88 4.63 1.02
C TYR A 88 10.74 4.91 0.04
N ALA A 89 9.57 5.31 0.52
CA ALA A 89 8.38 5.60 -0.30
C ALA A 89 8.67 6.65 -1.38
N GLY A 90 9.47 7.66 -1.05
CA GLY A 90 9.89 8.70 -1.99
C GLY A 90 10.67 8.16 -3.19
N ALA A 91 11.41 7.06 -3.02
CA ALA A 91 12.14 6.41 -4.13
C ALA A 91 11.21 5.64 -5.08
N LEU A 92 9.94 5.45 -4.71
CA LEU A 92 8.97 4.67 -5.48
C LEU A 92 7.90 5.52 -6.16
N ILE A 93 7.71 6.78 -5.75
CA ILE A 93 6.62 7.65 -6.22
C ILE A 93 6.53 7.66 -7.75
N ASP A 94 7.64 8.00 -8.42
CA ASP A 94 7.65 8.12 -9.88
C ASP A 94 7.60 6.75 -10.59
N ARG A 95 7.94 5.67 -9.87
CA ARG A 95 7.97 4.30 -10.41
C ARG A 95 6.59 3.63 -10.40
N VAL A 96 5.73 4.03 -9.47
CA VAL A 96 4.35 3.51 -9.36
C VAL A 96 3.32 4.43 -10.01
N ALA A 97 3.73 5.62 -10.47
CA ALA A 97 2.85 6.62 -11.06
C ALA A 97 2.71 6.41 -12.58
N SER A 98 1.85 5.48 -12.98
CA SER A 98 1.33 5.42 -14.35
C SER A 98 -0.17 5.71 -14.40
N ASP A 99 -0.63 6.25 -15.54
CA ASP A 99 -2.05 6.57 -15.74
C ASP A 99 -2.93 5.32 -15.69
N GLU A 100 -2.45 4.20 -16.23
CA GLU A 100 -3.15 2.92 -16.23
C GLU A 100 -3.35 2.36 -14.81
N VAL A 101 -2.28 2.33 -14.01
CA VAL A 101 -2.33 1.89 -12.59
C VAL A 101 -3.27 2.78 -11.80
N SER A 102 -3.21 4.09 -12.04
CA SER A 102 -4.07 5.08 -11.37
C SER A 102 -5.55 4.88 -11.74
N ALA A 103 -5.85 4.63 -13.02
CA ALA A 103 -7.21 4.40 -13.50
C ALA A 103 -7.79 3.10 -12.93
N ARG A 104 -7.02 2.00 -12.95
CA ARG A 104 -7.42 0.71 -12.39
C ARG A 104 -7.67 0.79 -10.89
N THR A 105 -6.78 1.42 -10.14
CA THR A 105 -6.94 1.65 -8.69
C THR A 105 -8.21 2.47 -8.39
N ALA A 106 -8.45 3.53 -9.17
CA ALA A 106 -9.64 4.37 -9.00
C ALA A 106 -10.94 3.59 -9.27
N ASP A 107 -10.94 2.69 -10.26
CA ASP A 107 -12.11 1.86 -10.54
C ASP A 107 -12.39 0.84 -9.41
N ARG A 108 -11.36 0.21 -8.87
CA ARG A 108 -11.51 -0.70 -7.71
C ARG A 108 -12.03 0.01 -6.47
N ILE A 109 -11.51 1.20 -6.16
CA ILE A 109 -12.03 2.03 -5.05
C ILE A 109 -13.50 2.35 -5.27
N ARG A 110 -13.91 2.66 -6.50
CA ARG A 110 -15.31 2.92 -6.85
C ARG A 110 -16.19 1.70 -6.60
N GLN A 111 -15.77 0.52 -7.05
CA GLN A 111 -16.50 -0.75 -6.85
C GLN A 111 -16.65 -1.07 -5.36
N LEU A 112 -15.58 -0.98 -4.57
CA LEU A 112 -15.61 -1.21 -3.12
C LEU A 112 -16.54 -0.23 -2.41
N THR A 113 -16.47 1.05 -2.77
CA THR A 113 -17.33 2.07 -2.15
C THR A 113 -18.80 1.80 -2.46
N GLN A 114 -19.14 1.54 -3.72
CA GLN A 114 -20.51 1.26 -4.13
C GLN A 114 -21.06 0.01 -3.43
N ALA A 115 -20.28 -1.08 -3.38
CA ALA A 115 -20.70 -2.31 -2.72
C ALA A 115 -20.96 -2.10 -1.22
N ALA A 116 -20.13 -1.30 -0.54
CA ALA A 116 -20.31 -0.98 0.87
C ALA A 116 -21.54 -0.06 1.12
N VAL A 117 -21.83 0.87 0.21
CA VAL A 117 -23.06 1.68 0.24
C VAL A 117 -24.30 0.83 0.00
N ASP A 118 -24.29 -0.05 -1.01
CA ASP A 118 -25.41 -0.94 -1.33
C ASP A 118 -25.72 -1.91 -0.18
N ALA A 119 -24.66 -2.35 0.52
CA ALA A 119 -24.76 -3.15 1.73
C ALA A 119 -25.15 -2.36 3.00
N LYS A 120 -25.33 -1.03 2.90
CA LYS A 120 -25.61 -0.11 4.01
C LYS A 120 -24.53 -0.10 5.10
N ALA A 121 -23.30 -0.45 4.74
CA ALA A 121 -22.13 -0.35 5.60
C ALA A 121 -21.50 1.05 5.59
N LEU A 122 -21.83 1.85 4.57
CA LEU A 122 -21.51 3.28 4.47
C LEU A 122 -22.80 4.07 4.24
N ALA A 123 -22.81 5.33 4.65
CA ALA A 123 -23.89 6.27 4.38
C ALA A 123 -24.10 6.46 2.85
N PRO A 124 -25.34 6.73 2.40
CA PRO A 124 -25.69 6.76 0.97
C PRO A 124 -25.04 7.91 0.18
N ASP A 125 -24.52 8.93 0.85
CA ASP A 125 -23.83 10.06 0.25
C ASP A 125 -22.30 9.88 0.16
N VAL A 126 -21.76 8.79 0.72
CA VAL A 126 -20.32 8.47 0.65
C VAL A 126 -19.93 8.10 -0.78
N THR A 127 -18.87 8.71 -1.28
CA THR A 127 -18.37 8.53 -2.64
C THR A 127 -16.97 7.92 -2.68
N ALA A 128 -16.58 7.41 -3.85
CA ALA A 128 -15.22 6.94 -4.09
C ALA A 128 -14.16 8.03 -3.87
N HIS A 129 -14.52 9.31 -4.00
CA HIS A 129 -13.62 10.42 -3.71
C HIS A 129 -13.31 10.53 -2.21
N ASP A 130 -14.27 10.25 -1.34
CA ASP A 130 -14.09 10.27 0.11
C ASP A 130 -13.13 9.15 0.55
N ILE A 131 -13.31 7.94 0.00
CA ILE A 131 -12.40 6.81 0.24
C ILE A 131 -11.00 7.08 -0.32
N LYS A 132 -10.90 7.69 -1.51
CA LYS A 132 -9.60 8.10 -2.07
C LYS A 132 -8.91 9.17 -1.19
N ALA A 133 -9.66 10.15 -0.69
CA ALA A 133 -9.15 11.16 0.23
C ALA A 133 -8.67 10.53 1.54
N LEU A 134 -9.41 9.56 2.08
CA LEU A 134 -9.01 8.78 3.26
C LEU A 134 -7.69 8.04 3.02
N ILE A 135 -7.52 7.37 1.87
CA ILE A 135 -6.27 6.69 1.50
C ILE A 135 -5.10 7.69 1.41
N ILE A 136 -5.32 8.87 0.83
CA ILE A 136 -4.29 9.92 0.76
C ILE A 136 -3.91 10.40 2.17
N ALA A 137 -4.90 10.66 3.04
CA ALA A 137 -4.66 11.06 4.42
C ALA A 137 -3.94 9.98 5.22
N LEU A 138 -4.31 8.71 5.03
CA LEU A 138 -3.68 7.55 5.65
C LEU A 138 -2.18 7.49 5.34
N ARG A 139 -1.75 7.79 4.11
CA ARG A 139 -0.32 7.88 3.76
C ARG A 139 0.42 8.90 4.63
N GLY A 140 -0.19 10.06 4.88
CA GLY A 140 0.37 11.10 5.75
C GLY A 140 0.43 10.68 7.22
N VAL A 141 -0.62 10.02 7.71
CA VAL A 141 -0.65 9.47 9.08
C VAL A 141 0.43 8.41 9.26
N VAL A 142 0.55 7.49 8.30
CA VAL A 142 1.59 6.46 8.32
C VAL A 142 2.99 7.08 8.25
N ALA A 143 3.19 8.13 7.44
CA ALA A 143 4.50 8.78 7.30
C ALA A 143 4.97 9.50 8.57
N THR A 144 4.04 9.95 9.42
CA THR A 144 4.36 10.69 10.66
C THR A 144 4.35 9.81 11.92
N ALA A 145 3.80 8.60 11.84
CA ALA A 145 3.79 7.65 12.95
C ALA A 145 5.20 7.09 13.25
N PRO A 146 5.53 6.80 14.53
CA PRO A 146 6.77 6.14 14.90
C PRO A 146 7.00 4.80 14.18
N ASP A 147 8.26 4.39 14.04
CA ASP A 147 8.62 3.08 13.47
C ASP A 147 8.10 1.93 14.34
N GLY A 148 7.43 0.98 13.69
CA GLY A 148 6.76 -0.14 14.34
C GLY A 148 5.43 0.19 15.03
N ASP A 149 4.98 1.46 15.00
CA ASP A 149 3.66 1.83 15.52
C ASP A 149 2.59 1.76 14.42
N ASP A 150 1.92 0.62 14.36
CA ASP A 150 0.73 0.48 13.52
C ASP A 150 -0.56 0.91 14.20
N THR A 151 -0.54 1.13 15.52
CA THR A 151 -1.76 1.38 16.30
C THR A 151 -2.38 2.71 15.91
N THR A 152 -1.55 3.71 15.63
CA THR A 152 -1.98 5.04 15.22
C THR A 152 -2.76 5.02 13.90
N TRP A 153 -2.23 4.40 12.85
CA TRP A 153 -2.89 4.40 11.54
C TRP A 153 -4.10 3.45 11.51
N ARG A 154 -4.06 2.31 12.22
CA ARG A 154 -5.24 1.43 12.37
C ARG A 154 -6.37 2.12 13.13
N ARG A 155 -6.04 2.88 14.17
CA ARG A 155 -7.03 3.70 14.90
C ARG A 155 -7.61 4.79 13.99
N PHE A 156 -6.78 5.43 13.16
CA PHE A 156 -7.22 6.43 12.19
C PHE A 156 -8.27 5.86 11.22
N ILE A 157 -8.00 4.69 10.61
CA ILE A 157 -8.96 4.02 9.70
C ILE A 157 -10.27 3.75 10.43
N ARG A 158 -10.21 3.14 11.62
CA ARG A 158 -11.40 2.78 12.39
C ARG A 158 -12.29 3.99 12.69
N ILE A 159 -11.70 5.09 13.16
CA ILE A 159 -12.44 6.33 13.46
C ILE A 159 -13.14 6.85 12.21
N HIS A 160 -12.47 6.86 11.07
CA HIS A 160 -13.05 7.37 9.83
C HIS A 160 -14.13 6.44 9.27
N LEU A 161 -13.91 5.13 9.27
CA LEU A 161 -14.94 4.16 8.84
C LEU A 161 -16.19 4.25 9.72
N THR A 162 -16.05 4.38 11.04
CA THR A 162 -17.19 4.61 11.94
C THR A 162 -17.89 5.95 11.64
N GLY A 163 -17.15 7.00 11.28
CA GLY A 163 -17.73 8.29 10.92
C GLY A 163 -18.42 8.33 9.54
N LEU A 164 -18.08 7.40 8.65
CA LEU A 164 -18.69 7.24 7.32
C LEU A 164 -19.91 6.30 7.34
N GLN A 165 -20.16 5.65 8.48
CA GLN A 165 -21.42 4.94 8.73
C GLN A 165 -22.50 5.99 9.05
N ASP A 166 -23.75 5.70 8.69
CA ASP A 166 -24.89 6.57 8.98
C ASP A 166 -24.85 7.05 10.44
N SER A 167 -24.67 8.36 10.61
CA SER A 167 -25.00 9.02 11.87
C SER A 167 -26.50 9.26 11.85
N ALA A 168 -27.24 8.32 12.43
CA ALA A 168 -28.70 8.42 12.61
C ALA A 168 -29.13 9.78 13.20
#